data_AF-A0A9E4D2U2-F1
#
_entry.id   AF-A0A9E4D2U2-F1
#
_cell.length_a   1.000
_cell.length_b   1.000
_cell.length_c   1.000
_cell.angle_alpha   90.00
_cell.angle_beta   90.00
_cell.angle_gamma   90.00
#
_symmetry.space_group_name_H-M   'P 1'
#
loop_
_entity.id
_entity.type
_entity.pdbx_description
1 polymer ?
#
loop_
_entity_poly.entity_id
_entity_poly.type
_entity_poly.pdbx_seq_one_letter_code
_entity_poly.pdbx_strand_id
1 'polypeptide(L)'
;MIARLVELDRASRGYSDEVEELVASDPSFAIHIVAAANSAASSPASPICTIGSALARVGSSAAVEMLISTGITRVFVPRDEWERSLWRHSIQVAIAAREITIRAGDTGLDANEAYLGGLLHDVGRLVMFQESSDLLHEVDDAPWDSPEGLLATEESVYGIDHAALGAVAAKGWGLPGRLVGVIEHHHDPSALLPGTVSRLAEVVRLADAAMFPSAMADHIGYAGAAIDTVEDNLMPLVSGWMRLDAVELHDLITETTLRADSIGSRLGV
;
A
#
# COMPACT_ATOMS: atom_id res chain seq x y z
N MET A 1 0.54 -16.63 -7.15
CA MET A 1 -0.78 -16.20 -6.64
C MET A 1 -2.02 -16.82 -7.33
N ILE A 2 -2.28 -16.68 -8.65
CA ILE A 2 -3.50 -17.25 -9.28
C ILE A 2 -3.61 -18.78 -9.11
N ALA A 3 -2.50 -19.52 -9.27
CA ALA A 3 -2.48 -20.95 -8.99
C ALA A 3 -2.94 -21.27 -7.56
N ARG A 4 -2.55 -20.41 -6.60
CA ARG A 4 -2.96 -20.55 -5.20
C ARG A 4 -4.45 -20.32 -5.00
N LEU A 5 -5.04 -19.32 -5.67
CA LEU A 5 -6.49 -19.09 -5.65
C LEU A 5 -7.29 -20.33 -6.13
N VAL A 6 -6.79 -21.01 -7.17
CA VAL A 6 -7.43 -22.22 -7.73
C VAL A 6 -7.27 -23.43 -6.80
N GLU A 7 -6.19 -23.48 -6.02
CA GLU A 7 -5.90 -24.55 -5.07
C GLU A 7 -6.65 -24.42 -3.73
N LEU A 8 -7.30 -23.29 -3.46
CA LEU A 8 -8.03 -23.08 -2.20
C LEU A 8 -9.18 -24.07 -2.04
N ASP A 9 -9.21 -24.76 -0.89
CA ASP A 9 -10.32 -25.63 -0.53
C ASP A 9 -11.49 -24.79 0.01
N ARG A 10 -12.56 -24.66 -0.80
CA ARG A 10 -13.78 -23.94 -0.42
C ARG A 10 -14.50 -24.56 0.78
N ALA A 11 -14.23 -25.81 1.12
CA ALA A 11 -14.78 -26.49 2.28
C ALA A 11 -13.92 -26.33 3.54
N SER A 12 -12.72 -25.74 3.43
CA SER A 12 -11.84 -25.49 4.57
C SER A 12 -12.50 -24.49 5.52
N ARG A 13 -12.33 -24.70 6.83
CA ARG A 13 -12.80 -23.75 7.85
C ARG A 13 -12.05 -22.40 7.79
N GLY A 14 -10.85 -22.38 7.21
CA GLY A 14 -10.00 -21.21 7.08
C GLY A 14 -10.12 -20.50 5.73
N TYR A 15 -11.04 -20.92 4.85
CA TYR A 15 -11.12 -20.41 3.48
C TYR A 15 -11.22 -18.88 3.41
N SER A 16 -12.05 -18.26 4.26
CA SER A 16 -12.19 -16.79 4.27
C SER A 16 -10.90 -16.08 4.66
N ASP A 17 -10.18 -16.61 5.65
CA ASP A 17 -8.93 -16.04 6.13
C ASP A 17 -7.81 -16.21 5.09
N GLU A 18 -7.77 -17.36 4.40
CA GLU A 18 -6.84 -17.61 3.29
C GLU A 18 -7.11 -16.66 2.11
N VAL A 19 -8.37 -16.37 1.81
CA VAL A 19 -8.74 -15.38 0.77
C VAL A 19 -8.35 -13.97 1.20
N GLU A 20 -8.60 -13.61 2.46
CA GLU A 20 -8.18 -12.30 2.98
C GLU A 20 -6.67 -12.10 2.92
N GLU A 21 -5.87 -13.12 3.30
CA GLU A 21 -4.41 -13.06 3.20
C GLU A 21 -3.94 -12.84 1.76
N LEU A 22 -4.54 -13.54 0.79
CA LEU A 22 -4.21 -13.35 -0.63
C LEU A 22 -4.58 -11.96 -1.14
N VAL A 23 -5.74 -11.43 -0.76
CA VAL A 23 -6.16 -10.08 -1.16
C VAL A 23 -5.29 -9.01 -0.49
N ALA A 24 -4.92 -9.21 0.78
CA ALA A 24 -4.05 -8.30 1.51
C ALA A 24 -2.63 -8.22 0.94
N SER A 25 -2.18 -9.27 0.27
CA SER A 25 -0.85 -9.34 -0.34
C SER A 25 -0.74 -8.77 -1.75
N ASP A 26 -1.84 -8.36 -2.37
CA ASP A 26 -1.82 -7.88 -3.75
C ASP A 26 -2.69 -6.62 -3.92
N PRO A 27 -2.08 -5.46 -4.22
CA PRO A 27 -2.81 -4.21 -4.42
C PRO A 27 -3.90 -4.31 -5.50
N SER A 28 -3.65 -5.05 -6.59
CA SER A 28 -4.61 -5.19 -7.68
C SER A 28 -5.86 -5.95 -7.23
N PHE A 29 -5.68 -7.02 -6.46
CA PHE A 29 -6.80 -7.77 -5.88
C PHE A 29 -7.55 -6.92 -4.86
N ALA A 30 -6.85 -6.20 -3.98
CA ALA A 30 -7.46 -5.32 -3.00
C ALA A 30 -8.34 -4.25 -3.68
N ILE A 31 -7.86 -3.59 -4.73
CA ILE A 31 -8.62 -2.61 -5.52
C ILE A 31 -9.90 -3.22 -6.04
N HIS A 32 -9.81 -4.37 -6.71
CA HIS A 32 -10.96 -5.03 -7.31
C HIS A 32 -12.04 -5.36 -6.27
N ILE A 33 -11.65 -5.94 -5.14
CA ILE A 33 -12.58 -6.34 -4.08
C ILE A 33 -13.21 -5.12 -3.39
N VAL A 34 -12.42 -4.09 -3.08
CA VAL A 34 -12.90 -2.86 -2.42
C VAL A 34 -13.82 -2.08 -3.36
N ALA A 35 -13.47 -1.96 -4.64
CA ALA A 35 -14.32 -1.35 -5.66
C ALA A 35 -15.66 -2.08 -5.80
N ALA A 36 -15.64 -3.42 -5.87
CA ALA A 36 -16.85 -4.22 -5.95
C ALA A 36 -17.77 -4.02 -4.73
N ALA A 37 -17.18 -3.97 -3.52
CA ALA A 37 -17.91 -3.73 -2.28
C ALA A 37 -18.55 -2.33 -2.20
N ASN A 38 -17.99 -1.35 -2.89
CA ASN A 38 -18.48 0.04 -2.93
C ASN A 38 -19.32 0.37 -4.19
N SER A 39 -19.50 -0.59 -5.09
CA SER A 39 -20.19 -0.37 -6.37
C SER A 39 -21.65 0.07 -6.21
N ALA A 40 -22.17 0.83 -7.19
CA ALA A 40 -23.51 1.40 -7.12
C ALA A 40 -24.63 0.36 -6.91
N ALA A 41 -24.49 -0.81 -7.53
CA ALA A 41 -25.43 -1.94 -7.40
C ALA A 41 -25.54 -2.46 -5.96
N SER A 42 -24.51 -2.21 -5.15
CA SER A 42 -24.37 -2.60 -3.76
C SER A 42 -23.87 -1.42 -2.94
N SER A 43 -24.45 -0.22 -3.11
CA SER A 43 -23.99 0.98 -2.39
C SER A 43 -24.10 0.78 -0.87
N PRO A 44 -23.00 0.81 -0.11
CA PRO A 44 -23.05 0.69 1.34
C PRO A 44 -23.55 2.00 1.97
N ALA A 45 -24.06 1.93 3.21
CA ALA A 45 -24.49 3.11 3.95
C ALA A 45 -23.32 4.05 4.30
N SER A 46 -22.13 3.47 4.49
CA SER A 46 -20.86 4.16 4.67
C SER A 46 -19.82 3.53 3.74
N PRO A 47 -18.87 4.30 3.19
CA PRO A 47 -17.81 3.74 2.35
C PRO A 47 -17.01 2.65 3.07
N ILE A 48 -16.71 1.57 2.36
CA ILE A 48 -15.94 0.43 2.89
C ILE A 48 -14.47 0.62 2.53
N CYS A 49 -13.64 0.78 3.56
CA CYS A 49 -12.20 1.03 3.41
C CYS A 49 -11.33 -0.06 4.06
N THR A 50 -11.85 -1.29 4.25
CA THR A 50 -11.06 -2.42 4.78
C THR A 50 -11.32 -3.69 3.98
N ILE A 51 -10.29 -4.52 3.83
CA ILE A 51 -10.36 -5.77 3.04
C ILE A 51 -11.36 -6.74 3.65
N GLY A 52 -11.26 -7.02 4.96
CA GLY A 52 -12.22 -7.89 5.65
C GLY A 52 -13.67 -7.44 5.52
N SER A 53 -13.96 -6.13 5.61
CA SER A 53 -15.34 -5.63 5.40
C SER A 53 -15.79 -5.74 3.93
N ALA A 54 -14.87 -5.55 2.98
CA ALA A 54 -15.16 -5.73 1.57
C ALA A 54 -15.45 -7.21 1.26
N LEU A 55 -14.66 -8.14 1.79
CA LEU A 55 -14.88 -9.58 1.67
C LEU A 55 -16.15 -10.05 2.38
N ALA A 56 -16.47 -9.49 3.55
CA ALA A 56 -17.73 -9.79 4.25
C ALA A 56 -18.95 -9.38 3.43
N ARG A 57 -18.85 -8.29 2.65
CA ARG A 57 -19.92 -7.81 1.79
C ARG A 57 -20.02 -8.55 0.46
N VAL A 58 -18.89 -8.76 -0.22
CA VAL A 58 -18.83 -9.45 -1.52
C VAL A 58 -19.01 -10.96 -1.35
N GLY A 59 -18.47 -11.52 -0.26
CA GLY A 59 -18.36 -12.94 0.00
C GLY A 59 -17.07 -13.53 -0.59
N SER A 60 -16.31 -14.27 0.21
CA SER A 60 -14.99 -14.82 -0.20
C SER A 60 -15.06 -15.71 -1.45
N SER A 61 -16.15 -16.46 -1.61
CA SER A 61 -16.38 -17.27 -2.82
C SER A 61 -16.54 -16.42 -4.08
N ALA A 62 -17.39 -15.39 -4.02
CA ALA A 62 -17.60 -14.49 -5.15
C ALA A 62 -16.34 -13.65 -5.43
N ALA A 63 -15.60 -13.27 -4.38
CA ALA A 63 -14.30 -12.62 -4.48
C ALA A 63 -13.31 -13.47 -5.29
N VAL A 64 -13.12 -14.76 -4.93
CA VAL A 64 -12.23 -15.65 -5.69
C VAL A 64 -12.68 -15.81 -7.14
N GLU A 65 -13.97 -15.98 -7.40
CA GLU A 65 -14.50 -16.08 -8.76
C GLU A 65 -14.21 -14.80 -9.58
N MET A 66 -14.37 -13.63 -8.95
CA MET A 66 -14.04 -12.34 -9.57
C MET A 66 -12.54 -12.22 -9.85
N LEU A 67 -11.68 -12.54 -8.88
CA LEU A 67 -10.22 -12.49 -9.01
C LEU A 67 -9.69 -13.48 -10.05
N ILE A 68 -10.31 -14.66 -10.19
CA ILE A 68 -9.97 -15.58 -11.28
C ILE A 68 -10.37 -14.97 -12.62
N SER A 69 -11.57 -14.38 -12.73
CA SER A 69 -12.05 -13.78 -13.97
C SER A 69 -11.19 -12.60 -14.44
N THR A 70 -10.75 -11.73 -13.51
CA THR A 70 -9.88 -10.59 -13.80
C THR A 70 -8.40 -10.98 -13.88
N GLY A 71 -7.98 -12.00 -13.13
CA GLY A 71 -6.63 -12.55 -13.15
C GLY A 71 -6.28 -13.25 -14.46
N ILE A 72 -7.27 -13.84 -15.15
CA ILE A 72 -7.10 -14.40 -16.51
C ILE A 72 -6.74 -13.30 -17.52
N THR A 73 -7.22 -12.06 -17.32
CA THR A 73 -6.88 -10.92 -18.17
C THR A 73 -5.53 -10.26 -17.83
N ARG A 74 -4.73 -10.85 -16.91
CA ARG A 74 -3.38 -10.41 -16.48
C ARG A 74 -3.21 -8.89 -16.49
N VAL A 75 -3.63 -8.26 -15.41
CA VAL A 75 -3.35 -6.84 -15.18
C VAL A 75 -1.86 -6.70 -14.79
N PHE A 76 -1.30 -7.58 -13.94
CA PHE A 76 0.13 -7.53 -13.58
C PHE A 76 0.73 -8.89 -13.19
N VAL A 77 1.94 -9.21 -13.69
CA VAL A 77 2.75 -10.36 -13.23
C VAL A 77 4.22 -9.93 -13.22
N PRO A 78 4.86 -9.77 -12.04
CA PRO A 78 6.27 -9.44 -11.93
C PRO A 78 7.16 -10.47 -12.63
N ARG A 79 8.10 -10.00 -13.45
CA ARG A 79 9.01 -10.77 -14.30
C ARG A 79 10.40 -10.88 -13.71
N ASP A 80 10.83 -9.89 -12.95
CA ASP A 80 12.13 -9.85 -12.26
C ASP A 80 12.00 -9.34 -10.81
N GLU A 81 13.14 -9.24 -10.12
CA GLU A 81 13.19 -8.83 -8.71
C GLU A 81 12.85 -7.36 -8.50
N TRP A 82 13.15 -6.50 -9.48
CA TRP A 82 12.81 -5.08 -9.39
C TRP A 82 11.29 -4.91 -9.47
N GLU A 83 10.62 -5.58 -10.41
CA GLU A 83 9.15 -5.53 -10.51
C GLU A 83 8.49 -6.08 -9.23
N ARG A 84 9.08 -7.09 -8.59
CA ARG A 84 8.63 -7.64 -7.30
C ARG A 84 8.81 -6.67 -6.14
N SER A 85 9.86 -5.85 -6.19
CA SER A 85 10.15 -4.87 -5.15
C SER A 85 9.02 -3.84 -4.98
N LEU A 86 8.29 -3.50 -6.05
CA LEU A 86 7.10 -2.61 -5.98
C LEU A 86 5.99 -3.21 -5.11
N TRP A 87 5.70 -4.51 -5.27
CA TRP A 87 4.71 -5.21 -4.43
C TRP A 87 5.20 -5.35 -3.00
N ARG A 88 6.48 -5.69 -2.83
CA ARG A 88 7.11 -5.82 -1.51
C ARG A 88 7.02 -4.51 -0.74
N HIS A 89 7.33 -3.38 -1.40
CA HIS A 89 7.20 -2.05 -0.84
C HIS A 89 5.76 -1.74 -0.42
N SER A 90 4.77 -1.99 -1.31
CA SER A 90 3.35 -1.81 -0.97
C SER A 90 2.93 -2.62 0.28
N ILE A 91 3.40 -3.87 0.42
CA ILE A 91 3.12 -4.73 1.57
C ILE A 91 3.84 -4.22 2.84
N GLN A 92 5.10 -3.80 2.72
CA GLN A 92 5.88 -3.20 3.81
C GLN A 92 5.18 -1.96 4.36
N VAL A 93 4.77 -1.03 3.48
CA VAL A 93 4.05 0.18 3.86
C VAL A 93 2.69 -0.14 4.47
N ALA A 94 1.95 -1.12 3.93
CA ALA A 94 0.68 -1.58 4.50
C ALA A 94 0.84 -2.08 5.95
N ILE A 95 1.85 -2.94 6.19
CA ILE A 95 2.14 -3.46 7.54
C ILE A 95 2.56 -2.32 8.46
N ALA A 96 3.51 -1.47 8.03
CA ALA A 96 3.99 -0.35 8.83
C ALA A 96 2.85 0.61 9.21
N ALA A 97 1.99 0.99 8.26
CA ALA A 97 0.85 1.88 8.50
C ALA A 97 -0.12 1.30 9.55
N ARG A 98 -0.41 -0.01 9.47
CA ARG A 98 -1.24 -0.71 10.46
C ARG A 98 -0.60 -0.70 11.84
N GLU A 99 0.69 -1.03 11.92
CA GLU A 99 1.45 -1.14 13.17
C GLU A 99 1.67 0.22 13.85
N ILE A 100 1.89 1.29 13.06
CA ILE A 100 1.94 2.68 13.52
C ILE A 100 0.59 3.06 14.13
N THR A 101 -0.52 2.75 13.43
CA THR A 101 -1.87 3.08 13.90
C THR A 101 -2.20 2.37 15.22
N ILE A 102 -1.81 1.09 15.36
CA ILE A 102 -2.02 0.32 16.59
C ILE A 102 -1.24 0.92 17.77
N ARG A 103 0.04 1.26 17.56
CA ARG A 103 0.90 1.82 18.62
C ARG A 103 0.46 3.23 19.03
N ALA A 104 -0.05 4.02 18.08
CA ALA A 104 -0.60 5.35 18.36
C ALA A 104 -1.86 5.32 19.25
N GLY A 105 -2.52 4.17 19.40
CA GLY A 105 -3.64 3.95 20.31
C GLY A 105 -4.97 4.49 19.77
N ASP A 106 -5.77 5.11 20.64
CA ASP A 106 -7.11 5.61 20.27
C ASP A 106 -7.03 6.92 19.47
N THR A 107 -6.83 6.75 18.16
CA THR A 107 -6.62 7.84 17.19
C THR A 107 -7.88 8.13 16.37
N GLY A 108 -8.94 7.33 16.54
CA GLY A 108 -10.11 7.32 15.66
C GLY A 108 -9.84 6.77 14.25
N LEU A 109 -8.66 6.17 14.01
CA LEU A 109 -8.34 5.44 12.78
C LEU A 109 -8.57 3.95 12.97
N ASP A 110 -9.08 3.30 11.94
CA ASP A 110 -9.09 1.84 11.85
C ASP A 110 -7.73 1.37 11.31
N ALA A 111 -7.02 0.52 12.05
CA ALA A 111 -5.72 0.01 11.65
C ALA A 111 -5.77 -0.81 10.35
N ASN A 112 -6.92 -1.44 10.04
CA ASN A 112 -7.10 -2.15 8.77
C ASN A 112 -7.42 -1.19 7.61
N GLU A 113 -7.94 0.01 7.90
CA GLU A 113 -8.03 1.11 6.91
C GLU A 113 -6.63 1.66 6.64
N ALA A 114 -5.80 1.82 7.68
CA ALA A 114 -4.39 2.19 7.53
C ALA A 114 -3.60 1.18 6.69
N TYR A 115 -3.83 -0.12 6.93
CA TYR A 115 -3.26 -1.18 6.10
C TYR A 115 -3.62 -1.00 4.62
N LEU A 116 -4.92 -0.83 4.32
CA LEU A 116 -5.36 -0.68 2.94
C LEU A 116 -4.83 0.62 2.30
N GLY A 117 -4.77 1.72 3.06
CA GLY A 117 -4.16 2.97 2.62
C GLY A 117 -2.70 2.78 2.23
N GLY A 118 -1.92 2.11 3.07
CA GLY A 118 -0.51 1.79 2.78
C GLY A 118 -0.36 0.80 1.62
N LEU A 119 -1.25 -0.17 1.47
CA LEU A 119 -1.19 -1.12 0.35
C LEU A 119 -1.44 -0.45 -1.00
N LEU A 120 -2.23 0.63 -1.03
CA LEU A 120 -2.68 1.27 -2.26
C LEU A 120 -2.00 2.61 -2.57
N HIS A 121 -1.17 3.14 -1.67
CA HIS A 121 -0.59 4.49 -1.80
C HIS A 121 0.12 4.69 -3.15
N ASP A 122 0.90 3.69 -3.56
CA ASP A 122 1.72 3.69 -4.76
C ASP A 122 1.07 3.01 -5.98
N VAL A 123 -0.25 2.86 -5.97
CA VAL A 123 -0.95 2.23 -7.09
C VAL A 123 -0.72 2.96 -8.42
N GLY A 124 -0.41 4.26 -8.38
CA GLY A 124 0.00 5.01 -9.57
C GLY A 124 1.27 4.47 -10.22
N ARG A 125 2.25 4.01 -9.43
CA ARG A 125 3.46 3.35 -9.97
C ARG A 125 3.14 2.02 -10.64
N LEU A 126 2.13 1.29 -10.14
CA LEU A 126 1.62 0.10 -10.84
C LEU A 126 1.01 0.48 -12.19
N VAL A 127 0.24 1.57 -12.26
CA VAL A 127 -0.30 2.07 -13.55
C VAL A 127 0.81 2.51 -14.50
N MET A 128 1.83 3.23 -14.01
CA MET A 128 3.01 3.64 -14.80
C MET A 128 3.78 2.44 -15.35
N PHE A 129 4.00 1.42 -14.51
CA PHE A 129 4.62 0.17 -14.90
C PHE A 129 3.86 -0.51 -16.05
N GLN A 130 2.53 -0.46 -15.98
CA GLN A 130 1.65 -1.02 -16.99
C GLN A 130 1.74 -0.32 -18.35
N GLU A 131 1.86 1.01 -18.30
CA GLU A 131 1.99 1.84 -19.50
C GLU A 131 3.38 1.63 -20.14
N SER A 132 4.44 1.68 -19.34
CA SER A 132 5.80 1.37 -19.80
C SER A 132 6.73 1.07 -18.63
N SER A 133 7.20 -0.18 -18.54
CA SER A 133 8.25 -0.59 -17.59
C SER A 133 9.58 0.12 -17.85
N ASP A 134 9.90 0.41 -19.12
CA ASP A 134 11.17 1.02 -19.49
C ASP A 134 11.26 2.47 -19.01
N LEU A 135 10.15 3.22 -19.06
CA LEU A 135 10.09 4.57 -18.53
C LEU A 135 10.15 4.58 -16.99
N LEU A 136 9.57 3.57 -16.34
CA LEU A 136 9.60 3.49 -14.88
C LEU A 136 11.02 3.15 -14.38
N HIS A 137 11.76 2.32 -15.11
CA HIS A 137 13.18 2.13 -14.88
C HIS A 137 13.99 3.42 -15.10
N GLU A 138 13.67 4.22 -16.12
CA GLU A 138 14.35 5.51 -16.34
C GLU A 138 14.15 6.46 -15.15
N VAL A 139 12.95 6.49 -14.56
CA VAL A 139 12.67 7.25 -13.34
C VAL A 139 13.51 6.71 -12.18
N ASP A 140 13.52 5.39 -11.97
CA ASP A 140 14.21 4.78 -10.82
C ASP A 140 15.74 4.84 -10.93
N ASP A 141 16.29 4.86 -12.14
CA ASP A 141 17.73 5.03 -12.41
C ASP A 141 18.18 6.50 -12.33
N ALA A 142 17.23 7.45 -12.29
CA ALA A 142 17.55 8.87 -12.20
C ALA A 142 18.05 9.25 -10.79
N PRO A 143 18.97 10.23 -10.68
CA PRO A 143 19.57 10.61 -9.41
C PRO A 143 18.66 11.56 -8.62
N TRP A 144 17.59 11.05 -8.05
CA TRP A 144 16.79 11.74 -7.03
C TRP A 144 17.11 11.19 -5.63
N ASP A 145 16.98 12.05 -4.61
CA ASP A 145 17.35 11.76 -3.22
C ASP A 145 16.26 12.16 -2.21
N SER A 146 15.09 12.53 -2.72
CA SER A 146 13.94 13.01 -1.95
C SER A 146 12.63 12.62 -2.64
N PRO A 147 11.52 12.49 -1.90
CA PRO A 147 10.20 12.28 -2.48
C PRO A 147 9.83 13.36 -3.51
N GLU A 148 10.14 14.63 -3.23
CA GLU A 148 9.89 15.73 -4.17
C GLU A 148 10.71 15.58 -5.47
N GLY A 149 11.94 15.07 -5.37
CA GLY A 149 12.79 14.75 -6.51
C GLY A 149 12.24 13.60 -7.35
N LEU A 150 11.70 12.56 -6.70
CA LEU A 150 11.01 11.45 -7.38
C LEU A 150 9.80 11.97 -8.16
N LEU A 151 8.89 12.71 -7.51
CA LEU A 151 7.69 13.25 -8.15
C LEU A 151 8.05 14.15 -9.35
N ALA A 152 9.04 15.03 -9.20
CA ALA A 152 9.50 15.89 -10.30
C ALA A 152 10.10 15.09 -11.48
N THR A 153 10.77 13.97 -11.18
CA THR A 153 11.32 13.07 -12.20
C THR A 153 10.19 12.37 -12.96
N GLU A 154 9.20 11.85 -12.24
CA GLU A 154 8.01 11.23 -12.83
C GLU A 154 7.23 12.23 -13.70
N GLU A 155 7.00 13.45 -13.21
CA GLU A 155 6.37 14.52 -14.01
C GLU A 155 7.17 14.82 -15.29
N SER A 156 8.51 14.80 -15.23
CA SER A 156 9.35 15.04 -16.40
C SER A 156 9.28 13.90 -17.43
N VAL A 157 9.13 12.65 -16.98
CA VAL A 157 9.14 11.45 -17.84
C VAL A 157 7.73 11.11 -18.36
N TYR A 158 6.74 11.12 -17.47
CA TYR A 158 5.35 10.73 -17.74
C TYR A 158 4.39 11.91 -17.93
N GLY A 159 4.76 13.13 -17.51
CA GLY A 159 3.87 14.29 -17.51
C GLY A 159 2.90 14.34 -16.32
N ILE A 160 3.01 13.40 -15.38
CA ILE A 160 2.22 13.28 -14.15
C ILE A 160 3.00 12.44 -13.15
N ASP A 161 2.93 12.76 -11.86
CA ASP A 161 3.47 11.92 -10.80
C ASP A 161 2.56 10.74 -10.43
N HIS A 162 3.10 9.76 -9.71
CA HIS A 162 2.35 8.55 -9.36
C HIS A 162 1.21 8.81 -8.38
N ALA A 163 1.33 9.78 -7.48
CA ALA A 163 0.29 10.08 -6.49
C ALA A 163 -0.97 10.63 -7.18
N ALA A 164 -0.80 11.60 -8.09
CA ALA A 164 -1.84 12.17 -8.91
C ALA A 164 -2.45 11.14 -9.87
N LEU A 165 -1.61 10.34 -10.56
CA LEU A 165 -2.09 9.28 -11.45
C LEU A 165 -2.88 8.20 -10.69
N GLY A 166 -2.36 7.79 -9.53
CA GLY A 166 -3.00 6.82 -8.65
C GLY A 166 -4.37 7.30 -8.19
N ALA A 167 -4.49 8.58 -7.82
CA ALA A 167 -5.76 9.19 -7.42
C ALA A 167 -6.80 9.19 -8.56
N VAL A 168 -6.38 9.54 -9.78
CA VAL A 168 -7.23 9.48 -10.98
C VAL A 168 -7.71 8.05 -11.24
N ALA A 169 -6.79 7.08 -11.20
CA ALA A 169 -7.11 5.67 -11.40
C ALA A 169 -8.05 5.12 -10.31
N ALA A 170 -7.74 5.38 -9.03
CA ALA A 170 -8.53 4.99 -7.87
C ALA A 170 -9.98 5.51 -7.96
N LYS A 171 -10.15 6.78 -8.36
CA LYS A 171 -11.47 7.36 -8.60
C LYS A 171 -12.20 6.69 -9.75
N GLY A 172 -11.49 6.39 -10.85
CA GLY A 172 -12.02 5.65 -12.00
C GLY A 172 -12.49 4.24 -11.63
N TRP A 173 -11.79 3.57 -10.73
CA TRP A 173 -12.16 2.25 -10.19
C TRP A 173 -13.26 2.30 -9.13
N GLY A 174 -13.71 3.49 -8.72
CA GLY A 174 -14.78 3.65 -7.73
C GLY A 174 -14.34 3.41 -6.29
N LEU A 175 -13.05 3.62 -5.97
CA LEU A 175 -12.59 3.57 -4.59
C LEU A 175 -13.17 4.72 -3.75
N PRO A 176 -13.39 4.50 -2.44
CA PRO A 176 -13.82 5.53 -1.51
C PRO A 176 -12.93 6.78 -1.56
N GLY A 177 -13.54 7.97 -1.52
CA GLY A 177 -12.82 9.25 -1.55
C GLY A 177 -11.80 9.42 -0.43
N ARG A 178 -11.96 8.71 0.69
CA ARG A 178 -10.94 8.67 1.76
C ARG A 178 -9.63 8.04 1.29
N LEU A 179 -9.71 6.89 0.60
CA LEU A 179 -8.53 6.23 0.04
C LEU A 179 -7.95 7.03 -1.11
N VAL A 180 -8.79 7.62 -1.96
CA VAL A 180 -8.33 8.51 -3.04
C VAL A 180 -7.52 9.68 -2.48
N GLY A 181 -8.00 10.33 -1.41
CA GLY A 181 -7.28 11.43 -0.78
C GLY A 181 -5.95 11.02 -0.11
N VAL A 182 -5.85 9.78 0.38
CA VAL A 182 -4.57 9.25 0.90
C VAL A 182 -3.60 9.02 -0.26
N ILE A 183 -4.06 8.37 -1.32
CA ILE A 183 -3.24 8.11 -2.52
C ILE A 183 -2.74 9.43 -3.12
N GLU A 184 -3.60 10.44 -3.25
CA GLU A 184 -3.23 11.72 -3.87
C GLU A 184 -2.21 12.53 -3.05
N HIS A 185 -2.23 12.41 -1.72
CA HIS A 185 -1.54 13.34 -0.83
C HIS A 185 -0.57 12.69 0.14
N HIS A 186 -0.21 11.41 -0.04
CA HIS A 186 0.72 10.74 0.86
C HIS A 186 2.13 11.37 0.85
N HIS A 187 2.52 12.08 -0.21
CA HIS A 187 3.76 12.88 -0.23
C HIS A 187 3.60 14.35 0.17
N ASP A 188 2.38 14.86 0.39
CA ASP A 188 2.13 16.28 0.64
C ASP A 188 1.81 16.58 2.13
N PRO A 189 2.79 17.02 2.94
CA PRO A 189 2.55 17.46 4.32
C PRO A 189 1.53 18.59 4.47
N SER A 190 1.37 19.39 3.42
CA SER A 190 0.63 20.64 3.45
C SER A 190 -0.83 20.48 3.01
N ALA A 191 -1.20 19.28 2.52
CA ALA A 191 -2.53 18.96 2.07
C ALA A 191 -3.56 19.18 3.19
N LEU A 192 -4.57 20.01 2.91
CA LEU A 192 -5.65 20.31 3.86
C LEU A 192 -6.74 19.25 3.77
N LEU A 193 -6.50 18.09 4.38
CA LEU A 193 -7.42 16.96 4.39
C LEU A 193 -8.39 16.97 5.59
N PRO A 194 -9.63 16.46 5.45
CA PRO A 194 -10.58 16.42 6.55
C PRO A 194 -10.19 15.42 7.65
N GLY A 195 -10.07 15.89 8.89
CA GLY A 195 -10.10 15.08 10.11
C GLY A 195 -9.24 13.81 10.05
N THR A 196 -9.89 12.64 10.06
CA THR A 196 -9.21 11.34 10.04
C THR A 196 -8.50 11.02 8.72
N VAL A 197 -8.87 11.65 7.60
CA VAL A 197 -8.18 11.43 6.32
C VAL A 197 -6.78 12.03 6.35
N SER A 198 -6.60 13.21 6.98
CA SER A 198 -5.28 13.81 7.24
C SER A 198 -4.41 12.86 8.06
N ARG A 199 -4.95 12.35 9.18
CA ARG A 199 -4.22 11.42 10.04
C ARG A 199 -3.83 10.13 9.32
N LEU A 200 -4.71 9.61 8.47
CA LEU A 200 -4.44 8.42 7.68
C LEU A 200 -3.33 8.68 6.65
N ALA A 201 -3.35 9.82 5.95
CA ALA A 201 -2.28 10.22 5.03
C ALA A 201 -0.95 10.43 5.76
N GLU A 202 -0.96 11.03 6.96
CA GLU A 202 0.22 11.19 7.81
C GLU A 202 0.84 9.85 8.21
N VAL A 203 0.01 8.86 8.57
CA VAL A 203 0.46 7.49 8.88
C VAL A 203 1.08 6.82 7.66
N VAL A 204 0.40 6.89 6.51
CA VAL A 204 0.88 6.28 5.27
C VAL A 204 2.18 6.91 4.82
N ARG A 205 2.31 8.24 4.91
CA ARG A 205 3.56 8.96 4.62
C ARG A 205 4.71 8.54 5.52
N LEU A 206 4.47 8.43 6.83
CA LEU A 206 5.50 7.98 7.77
C LEU A 206 5.89 6.53 7.48
N ALA A 207 4.92 5.67 7.18
CA ALA A 207 5.16 4.28 6.80
C ALA A 207 5.96 4.16 5.50
N ASP A 208 5.60 4.94 4.48
CA ASP A 208 6.31 5.01 3.21
C ASP A 208 7.76 5.45 3.41
N ALA A 209 7.98 6.62 4.02
CA ALA A 209 9.32 7.13 4.32
C ALA A 209 10.18 6.14 5.14
N ALA A 210 9.57 5.39 6.05
CA ALA A 210 10.26 4.40 6.86
C ALA A 210 10.71 3.16 6.04
N MET A 211 9.91 2.78 5.04
CA MET A 211 10.16 1.63 4.17
C MET A 211 10.89 2.01 2.87
N PHE A 212 11.10 3.30 2.63
CA PHE A 212 11.77 3.84 1.46
C PHE A 212 13.28 3.55 1.49
N PRO A 213 13.89 2.95 0.44
CA PRO A 213 15.29 2.58 0.46
C PRO A 213 16.21 3.78 0.71
N SER A 214 17.01 3.73 1.77
CA SER A 214 18.13 4.66 1.86
C SER A 214 19.14 4.30 0.76
N ALA A 215 19.74 5.30 0.11
CA ALA A 215 20.78 5.10 -0.91
C ALA A 215 22.02 4.30 -0.42
N MET A 216 22.06 3.93 0.87
CA MET A 216 23.12 3.16 1.50
C MET A 216 22.79 1.68 1.76
N ALA A 217 21.53 1.24 1.58
CA ALA A 217 21.12 -0.12 1.85
C ALA A 217 20.38 -0.71 0.64
N ASP A 218 20.89 -1.83 0.13
CA ASP A 218 20.26 -2.63 -0.91
C ASP A 218 18.78 -2.88 -0.56
N HIS A 219 17.87 -2.06 -1.12
CA HIS A 219 16.41 -2.28 -1.24
C HIS A 219 15.55 -2.47 0.04
N ILE A 220 16.06 -2.25 1.26
CA ILE A 220 15.35 -2.60 2.51
C ILE A 220 15.05 -1.38 3.42
N GLY A 221 14.67 -0.23 2.87
CA GLY A 221 14.24 0.89 3.70
C GLY A 221 15.31 1.42 4.69
N TYR A 222 14.85 1.89 5.86
CA TYR A 222 15.70 2.15 7.04
C TYR A 222 15.94 0.89 7.90
N ALA A 223 15.67 -0.31 7.39
CA ALA A 223 15.88 -1.54 8.14
C ALA A 223 17.37 -1.76 8.43
N GLY A 224 17.71 -1.89 9.71
CA GLY A 224 19.11 -1.98 10.16
C GLY A 224 19.86 -0.65 10.17
N ALA A 225 19.19 0.49 9.90
CA ALA A 225 19.76 1.81 10.13
C ALA A 225 20.06 2.03 11.62
N ALA A 226 21.02 2.89 11.93
CA ALA A 226 21.26 3.31 13.30
C ALA A 226 20.04 4.10 13.83
N ILE A 227 19.78 4.03 15.13
CA ILE A 227 18.68 4.79 15.77
C ILE A 227 18.82 6.28 15.48
N ASP A 228 20.03 6.83 15.55
CA ASP A 228 20.31 8.24 15.21
C ASP A 228 19.84 8.61 13.80
N THR A 229 19.94 7.68 12.84
CA THR A 229 19.46 7.88 11.47
C THR A 229 17.93 7.90 11.38
N VAL A 230 17.25 7.07 12.17
CA VAL A 230 15.78 7.11 12.31
C VAL A 230 15.35 8.41 13.00
N GLU A 231 16.08 8.83 14.02
CA GLU A 231 15.82 10.07 14.76
C GLU A 231 15.95 11.30 13.86
N ASP A 232 17.03 11.41 13.08
CA ASP A 232 17.27 12.57 12.22
C ASP A 232 16.29 12.68 11.03
N ASN A 233 15.87 11.54 10.46
CA ASN A 233 15.12 11.54 9.19
C ASN A 233 13.61 11.27 9.35
N LEU A 234 13.20 10.44 10.29
CA LEU A 234 11.79 10.01 10.39
C LEU A 234 11.04 10.69 11.53
N MET A 235 11.68 11.00 12.66
CA MET A 235 11.01 11.70 13.76
C MET A 235 10.43 13.08 13.39
N PRO A 236 11.01 13.86 12.45
CA PRO A 236 10.36 15.08 11.96
C PRO A 236 9.01 14.85 11.28
N LEU A 237 8.73 13.64 10.78
CA LEU A 237 7.46 13.25 10.17
C LEU A 237 6.44 12.73 11.21
N VAL A 238 6.90 12.35 12.41
CA VAL A 238 6.04 11.82 13.47
C VAL A 238 5.20 12.95 14.07
N SER A 239 3.90 12.91 13.80
CA SER A 239 2.97 13.86 14.39
C SER A 239 2.75 13.56 15.88
N GLY A 240 2.63 14.60 16.71
CA GLY A 240 2.54 14.44 18.17
C GLY A 240 1.37 13.59 18.69
N TRP A 241 0.34 13.38 17.87
CA TRP A 241 -0.78 12.49 18.21
C TRP A 241 -0.44 11.00 18.02
N MET A 242 0.59 10.66 17.23
CA MET A 242 1.04 9.28 17.02
C MET A 242 1.74 8.72 18.25
N ARG A 243 2.29 9.59 19.13
CA ARG A 243 2.93 9.20 20.40
C ARG A 243 4.01 8.11 20.25
N LEU A 244 4.71 8.10 19.12
CA LEU A 244 5.83 7.21 18.86
C LEU A 244 7.14 7.91 19.24
N ASP A 245 8.05 7.18 19.87
CA ASP A 245 9.45 7.59 19.99
C ASP A 245 10.35 6.92 18.92
N ALA A 246 11.61 7.36 18.85
CA ALA A 246 12.56 6.88 17.84
C ALA A 246 12.89 5.39 18.00
N VAL A 247 12.86 4.86 19.23
CA VAL A 247 13.13 3.44 19.52
C VAL A 247 11.95 2.59 19.05
N GLU A 248 10.72 3.00 19.39
CA GLU A 248 9.51 2.31 18.95
C GLU A 248 9.39 2.28 17.42
N LEU A 249 9.76 3.38 16.75
CA LEU A 249 9.76 3.46 15.29
C LEU A 249 10.86 2.57 14.68
N HIS A 250 12.06 2.57 15.25
CA HIS A 250 13.17 1.70 14.81
C HIS A 250 12.83 0.20 14.93
N ASP A 251 12.27 -0.20 16.06
CA ASP A 251 11.83 -1.58 16.29
C ASP A 251 10.72 -1.97 15.30
N LEU A 252 9.75 -1.07 15.07
CA LEU A 252 8.67 -1.28 14.10
C LEU A 252 9.22 -1.50 12.69
N ILE A 253 10.19 -0.71 12.25
CA ILE A 253 10.81 -0.82 10.92
C ILE A 253 11.46 -2.19 10.76
N THR A 254 12.23 -2.61 11.77
CA THR A 254 12.93 -3.89 11.77
C THR A 254 11.95 -5.06 11.72
N GLU A 255 10.92 -5.05 12.57
CA GLU A 255 9.89 -6.10 12.59
C GLU A 255 9.08 -6.17 11.30
N THR A 256 8.69 -5.01 10.77
CA THR A 256 7.86 -4.90 9.55
C THR A 256 8.59 -5.49 8.35
N THR A 257 9.86 -5.14 8.19
CA THR A 257 10.72 -5.66 7.13
C THR A 257 10.75 -7.20 7.14
N LEU A 258 11.05 -7.80 8.30
CA LEU A 258 11.12 -9.25 8.44
C LEU A 258 9.77 -9.93 8.14
N ARG A 259 8.65 -9.30 8.53
CA ARG A 259 7.31 -9.82 8.24
C ARG A 259 6.98 -9.75 6.76
N ALA A 260 7.28 -8.62 6.10
CA ALA A 260 7.01 -8.44 4.68
C ALA A 260 7.80 -9.42 3.81
N ASP A 261 9.08 -9.67 4.12
CA ASP A 261 9.90 -10.66 3.41
C ASP A 261 9.36 -12.09 3.56
N SER A 262 8.85 -12.42 4.74
CA SER A 262 8.19 -13.70 4.99
C SER A 262 6.93 -13.86 4.14
N ILE A 263 6.13 -12.79 4.01
CA ILE A 263 4.91 -12.78 3.18
C ILE A 263 5.27 -12.89 1.69
N GLY A 264 6.22 -12.07 1.20
CA GLY A 264 6.66 -12.11 -0.19
C GLY A 264 7.19 -13.49 -0.59
N SER A 265 8.05 -14.08 0.24
CA SER A 265 8.56 -15.44 0.05
C SER A 265 7.45 -16.48 -0.02
N ARG A 266 6.43 -16.39 0.85
CA ARG A 266 5.31 -17.34 0.87
C ARG A 266 4.41 -17.21 -0.36
N LEU A 267 4.25 -15.99 -0.88
CA LEU A 267 3.28 -15.68 -1.93
C LEU A 267 3.89 -15.62 -3.33
N GLY A 268 5.22 -15.71 -3.38
CA GLY A 268 5.98 -15.61 -4.62
C GLY A 268 5.80 -14.25 -5.24
N VAL A 269 5.77 -13.20 -4.41
CA VAL A 269 5.96 -11.80 -4.78
C VAL A 269 7.32 -11.40 -4.28
#